data_AF-A0A0H3A786-F1
#
_entry.id   AF-A0A0H3A786-F1
#
_cell.length_a   1.000
_cell.length_b   1.000
_cell.length_c   1.000
_cell.angle_alpha   90.00
_cell.angle_beta   90.00
_cell.angle_gamma   90.00
#
_symmetry.space_group_name_H-M   'P 1'
#
loop_
_entity.id
_entity.type
_entity.pdbx_description
1 polymer ?
#
loop_
_entity_poly.entity_id
_entity_poly.type
_entity_poly.pdbx_seq_one_letter_code
_entity_poly.pdbx_strand_id
1 'polypeptide(L)'
;MRLLLALLVGVCLLLAQLPAHAEGSLLPNGEYPEADCRSPLRPLAGDRHSEWMHYRNEMLRYRACVEAYVRTAREDMQRIQRQVDRAVRDYNREAGMP
;
A
#
# COMPACT_ATOMS: atom_id res chain seq x y z
N MET A 1 3.74 -51.27 -16.02
CA MET A 1 4.58 -50.37 -15.19
C MET A 1 5.23 -49.22 -15.96
N ARG A 2 5.72 -49.41 -17.20
CA ARG A 2 6.39 -48.33 -17.97
C ARG A 2 5.47 -47.15 -18.36
N LEU A 3 4.21 -47.42 -18.71
CA LEU A 3 3.22 -46.39 -19.03
C LEU A 3 2.81 -45.52 -17.83
N LEU A 4 2.70 -46.12 -16.64
CA LEU A 4 2.42 -45.40 -15.39
C LEU A 4 3.56 -44.44 -15.02
N LEU A 5 4.82 -44.86 -15.22
CA LEU A 5 5.98 -44.00 -15.02
C LEU A 5 5.99 -42.82 -15.99
N ALA A 6 5.70 -43.05 -17.27
CA ALA A 6 5.66 -41.98 -18.28
C ALA A 6 4.55 -40.95 -18.00
N LEU A 7 3.38 -41.41 -17.53
CA LEU A 7 2.28 -40.53 -17.13
C LEU A 7 2.63 -39.68 -15.90
N LEU A 8 3.26 -40.28 -14.89
CA LEU A 8 3.73 -39.57 -13.68
C LEU A 8 4.76 -38.48 -14.01
N VAL A 9 5.71 -38.78 -14.91
CA VAL A 9 6.73 -37.82 -15.35
C VAL A 9 6.10 -36.69 -16.17
N GLY A 10 5.14 -37.00 -17.05
CA GLY A 10 4.41 -35.99 -17.83
C GLY A 10 3.57 -35.04 -16.97
N VAL A 11 2.92 -35.55 -15.92
CA VAL A 11 2.13 -34.74 -14.99
C VAL A 11 3.03 -33.84 -14.12
N CYS A 12 4.17 -34.33 -13.64
CA CYS A 12 5.15 -33.50 -12.92
C CYS A 12 5.72 -32.36 -13.77
N LEU A 13 6.00 -32.61 -15.05
CA LEU A 13 6.48 -31.58 -15.98
C LEU A 13 5.41 -30.53 -16.28
N LEU A 14 4.13 -30.90 -16.35
CA LEU A 14 3.03 -29.95 -16.51
C LEU A 14 2.81 -29.07 -15.27
N LEU A 15 2.93 -29.63 -14.07
CA LEU A 15 2.77 -28.88 -12.81
C LEU A 15 3.92 -27.88 -12.58
N ALA A 16 5.11 -28.14 -13.10
CA ALA A 16 6.26 -27.24 -13.01
C ALA A 16 6.13 -25.96 -13.88
N GLN A 17 5.16 -25.93 -14.80
CA GLN A 17 4.93 -24.78 -15.71
C GLN A 17 3.84 -23.83 -15.22
N LEU A 18 3.28 -24.05 -14.02
CA LEU A 18 2.33 -23.12 -13.43
C LEU A 18 3.01 -21.75 -13.26
N PRO A 19 2.54 -20.69 -13.93
CA PRO A 19 3.12 -19.37 -13.80
C PRO A 19 2.94 -18.92 -12.35
N ALA A 20 4.04 -18.48 -11.71
CA ALA A 20 3.98 -17.80 -10.44
C ALA A 20 3.22 -16.48 -10.64
N HIS A 21 1.92 -16.50 -10.35
CA HIS A 21 1.11 -15.29 -10.33
C HIS A 21 1.48 -14.49 -9.09
N ALA A 22 2.09 -13.32 -9.29
CA ALA A 22 2.00 -12.27 -8.29
C ALA A 22 0.55 -11.77 -8.33
N GLU A 23 -0.24 -12.07 -7.30
CA GLU A 23 -1.56 -11.47 -7.12
C GLU A 23 -1.47 -9.94 -7.06
N GLY A 24 -2.62 -9.26 -7.20
CA GLY A 24 -2.72 -7.80 -7.31
C GLY A 24 -2.20 -7.01 -6.10
N SER A 25 -2.63 -5.75 -5.99
CA SER A 25 -2.14 -4.86 -4.92
C SER A 25 -2.36 -5.47 -3.53
N LEU A 26 -1.29 -5.51 -2.73
CA LEU A 26 -1.29 -5.98 -1.34
C LEU A 26 -1.92 -4.96 -0.37
N LEU A 27 -2.35 -3.80 -0.88
CA LEU A 27 -3.07 -2.81 -0.10
C LEU A 27 -4.52 -3.26 0.09
N PRO A 28 -5.15 -2.96 1.24
CA PRO A 28 -6.57 -3.23 1.44
C PRO A 28 -7.39 -2.54 0.34
N ASN A 29 -8.22 -3.30 -0.38
CA ASN A 29 -9.00 -2.86 -1.56
C ASN A 29 -8.16 -2.38 -2.76
N GLY A 30 -6.84 -2.59 -2.73
CA GLY A 30 -5.91 -2.23 -3.78
C GLY A 30 -5.44 -0.78 -3.79
N GLU A 31 -5.96 0.07 -2.91
CA GLU A 31 -5.63 1.49 -2.81
C GLU A 31 -5.06 1.85 -1.44
N TYR A 32 -4.27 2.92 -1.38
CA TYR A 32 -3.86 3.46 -0.09
C TYR A 32 -5.05 4.22 0.52
N PRO A 33 -5.35 4.06 1.82
CA PRO A 33 -6.54 4.65 2.42
C PRO A 33 -6.65 6.16 2.19
N GLU A 34 -7.84 6.65 1.85
CA GLU A 34 -8.07 8.09 1.72
C GLU A 34 -7.87 8.82 3.06
N ALA A 35 -7.48 10.08 2.98
CA ALA A 35 -7.36 10.93 4.16
C ALA A 35 -8.75 11.30 4.70
N ASP A 36 -9.06 10.86 5.93
CA ASP A 36 -10.25 11.31 6.66
C ASP A 36 -10.03 12.69 7.32
N CYS A 37 -9.72 13.69 6.49
CA CYS A 37 -9.49 15.07 6.90
C CYS A 37 -10.54 15.98 6.28
N ARG A 38 -11.31 16.69 7.11
CA ARG A 38 -12.37 17.59 6.64
C ARG A 38 -11.89 19.03 6.59
N SER A 39 -11.99 19.64 5.42
CA SER A 39 -11.78 21.09 5.26
C SER A 39 -12.93 21.88 5.88
N PRO A 40 -12.67 22.93 6.68
CA PRO A 40 -13.73 23.77 7.24
C PRO A 40 -14.37 24.64 6.15
N LEU A 41 -15.64 24.99 6.35
CA LEU A 41 -16.34 25.92 5.46
C LEU A 41 -15.81 27.33 5.67
N ARG A 42 -15.49 27.99 4.56
CA ARG A 42 -15.00 29.37 4.58
C ARG A 42 -16.15 30.33 4.89
N PRO A 43 -15.97 31.28 5.83
CA PRO A 43 -16.93 32.37 6.05
C PRO A 43 -17.13 33.23 4.80
N LEU A 44 -18.31 33.83 4.68
CA LEU A 44 -18.67 34.75 3.61
C LEU A 44 -18.12 36.16 3.87
N ALA A 45 -18.10 36.96 2.82
CA ALA A 45 -17.81 38.38 2.95
C ALA A 45 -18.93 39.05 3.76
N GLY A 46 -18.57 39.71 4.87
CA GLY A 46 -19.51 40.34 5.80
C GLY A 46 -19.71 39.58 7.12
N ASP A 47 -19.24 38.34 7.22
CA ASP A 47 -19.28 37.57 8.46
C ASP A 47 -18.42 38.20 9.56
N ARG A 48 -18.75 37.90 10.82
CA ARG A 48 -18.15 38.52 12.00
C ARG A 48 -16.67 38.15 12.09
N HIS A 49 -15.87 39.05 12.67
CA HIS A 49 -14.44 38.78 12.93
C HIS A 49 -14.21 37.48 13.72
N SER A 50 -15.10 37.15 14.66
CA SER A 50 -15.04 35.90 15.44
C SER A 50 -15.17 34.64 14.57
N GLU A 51 -15.98 34.67 13.51
CA GLU A 51 -16.18 33.55 12.59
C GLU A 51 -14.93 33.34 11.73
N TRP A 52 -14.30 34.44 11.30
CA TRP A 52 -12.98 34.40 10.65
C TRP A 52 -11.88 33.86 11.55
N MET A 53 -11.88 34.20 12.84
CA MET A 53 -10.94 33.63 13.81
C MET A 53 -11.18 32.13 14.02
N HIS A 54 -12.43 31.71 14.13
CA HIS A 54 -12.78 30.30 14.24
C HIS A 54 -12.35 29.51 13.00
N TYR A 55 -12.66 30.00 11.80
CA TYR A 55 -12.22 29.40 10.54
C TYR A 55 -10.70 29.25 10.47
N ARG A 56 -9.93 30.27 10.87
CA ARG A 56 -8.46 30.18 10.91
C ARG A 56 -7.97 29.07 11.83
N ASN A 57 -8.58 28.90 13.00
CA ASN A 57 -8.23 27.82 13.92
C ASN A 57 -8.59 26.44 13.34
N GLU A 58 -9.76 26.29 12.73
CA GLU A 58 -10.16 25.03 12.10
C GLU A 58 -9.26 24.70 10.90
N MET A 59 -8.79 25.70 10.15
CA MET A 59 -7.80 25.50 9.08
C MET A 59 -6.47 24.97 9.61
N LEU A 60 -6.03 25.40 10.80
CA LEU A 60 -4.84 24.83 11.44
C LEU A 60 -5.03 23.37 11.82
N ARG A 61 -6.22 23.00 12.31
CA ARG A 61 -6.56 21.60 12.62
C ARG A 61 -6.61 20.74 11.36
N TYR A 62 -7.24 21.25 10.29
CA TYR A 62 -7.27 20.57 9.00
C TYR A 62 -5.86 20.35 8.45
N ARG A 63 -5.00 21.38 8.50
CA ARG A 63 -3.58 21.26 8.12
C ARG A 63 -2.87 20.17 8.92
N ALA A 64 -3.02 20.16 10.25
CA ALA A 64 -2.37 19.16 11.10
C ALA A 64 -2.82 17.73 10.77
N CYS A 65 -4.11 17.54 10.44
CA CYS A 65 -4.63 16.24 9.99
C CYS A 65 -3.95 15.79 8.69
N VAL A 66 -3.91 16.67 7.68
CA VAL A 66 -3.30 16.36 6.38
C VAL A 66 -1.80 16.07 6.52
N GLU A 67 -1.08 16.85 7.33
CA GLU A 67 0.34 16.63 7.61
C GLU A 67 0.57 15.27 8.30
N ALA A 68 -0.30 14.87 9.24
CA ALA A 68 -0.23 13.57 9.88
C ALA A 68 -0.45 12.43 8.88
N TYR A 69 -1.46 12.54 8.00
CA TYR A 69 -1.72 11.56 6.94
C TYR A 69 -0.51 11.40 6.01
N VAL A 70 0.05 12.50 5.52
CA VAL A 70 1.22 12.48 4.63
C VAL A 70 2.43 11.85 5.31
N ARG A 71 2.65 12.15 6.60
CA ARG A 71 3.74 11.54 7.36
C ARG A 71 3.56 10.02 7.47
N THR A 72 2.37 9.57 7.84
CA THR A 72 2.07 8.13 7.96
C THR A 72 2.22 7.41 6.63
N ALA A 73 1.74 8.00 5.53
CA ALA A 73 1.92 7.45 4.18
C ALA A 73 3.40 7.27 3.81
N ARG A 74 4.25 8.25 4.13
CA ARG A 74 5.70 8.13 3.90
C ARG A 74 6.33 7.01 4.73
N GLU A 75 5.94 6.87 5.99
CA GLU A 75 6.42 5.79 6.84
C GLU A 75 5.99 4.41 6.31
N ASP A 76 4.76 4.29 5.80
CA ASP A 76 4.27 3.07 5.18
C ASP A 76 5.02 2.72 3.90
N MET A 77 5.28 3.69 3.02
CA MET A 77 6.11 3.46 1.84
C MET A 77 7.48 2.86 2.22
N GLN A 78 8.11 3.38 3.27
CA GLN A 78 9.37 2.84 3.76
C GLN A 78 9.22 1.43 4.37
N ARG A 79 8.14 1.16 5.10
CA ARG A 79 7.84 -0.17 5.64
C ARG A 79 7.68 -1.18 4.50
N ILE A 80 6.89 -0.84 3.48
CA ILE A 80 6.66 -1.66 2.29
C ILE A 80 7.98 -1.92 1.57
N GLN A 81 8.79 -0.89 1.32
CA GLN A 81 10.09 -1.06 0.67
C GLN A 81 10.99 -2.05 1.43
N ARG A 82 11.09 -1.93 2.76
CA ARG A 82 11.89 -2.86 3.58
C ARG A 82 11.39 -4.30 3.51
N GLN A 83 10.08 -4.50 3.39
CA GLN A 83 9.49 -5.83 3.24
C GLN A 83 9.79 -6.42 1.86
N VAL A 84 9.65 -5.61 0.80
CA VAL A 84 10.03 -6.00 -0.58
C VAL A 84 11.50 -6.38 -0.63
N ASP A 85 12.39 -5.54 -0.11
CA ASP A 85 13.84 -5.82 -0.12
C ASP A 85 14.17 -7.10 0.65
N ARG A 86 13.44 -7.38 1.74
CA ARG A 86 13.59 -8.63 2.49
C ARG A 86 13.16 -9.83 1.65
N ALA A 87 11.99 -9.78 1.02
CA ALA A 87 11.50 -10.86 0.18
C ALA A 87 12.46 -11.17 -0.98
N VAL A 88 13.01 -10.14 -1.63
CA VAL A 88 14.02 -10.31 -2.69
C VAL A 88 15.30 -10.97 -2.15
N ARG A 89 15.82 -10.52 -1.00
CA ARG A 89 17.00 -11.13 -0.38
C ARG A 89 16.77 -12.59 0.01
N ASP A 90 15.60 -12.90 0.57
CA ASP A 90 15.24 -14.26 0.96
C ASP A 90 15.17 -15.18 -0.27
N TYR A 91 14.55 -14.71 -1.36
CA TYR A 91 14.54 -15.41 -2.65
C TYR A 91 15.95 -15.64 -3.21
N ASN A 92 16.80 -14.60 -3.28
CA ASN A 92 18.16 -14.74 -3.80
C ASN A 92 18.97 -15.76 -2.99
N ARG A 93 18.87 -15.72 -1.66
CA ARG A 93 19.52 -16.69 -0.77
C ARG A 93 19.09 -18.13 -1.07
N GLU A 94 17.79 -18.36 -1.27
CA GLU A 94 17.25 -19.70 -1.57
C GLU A 94 17.60 -20.18 -2.97
N ALA A 95 17.62 -19.27 -3.96
CA ALA A 95 18.01 -19.56 -5.33
C ALA A 95 19.53 -19.70 -5.53
N GLY A 96 20.33 -19.50 -4.47
CA GLY A 96 21.80 -19.53 -4.55
C GLY A 96 22.39 -18.37 -5.36
N MET A 97 21.65 -17.28 -5.51
CA MET A 97 22.08 -16.06 -6.18
C MET A 97 22.66 -15.08 -5.14
N PRO A 98 23.78 -14.39 -5.45
CA PRO A 98 24.39 -13.40 -4.57
C PRO A 98 23.51 -12.15 -4.37
#